data_AF-A0AAU8D2R5-F1
#
_entry.id   AF-A0AAU8D2R5-F1
#
_cell.length_a   1.000
_cell.length_b   1.000
_cell.length_c   1.000
_cell.angle_alpha   90.00
_cell.angle_beta   90.00
_cell.angle_gamma   90.00
#
_symmetry.space_group_name_H-M   'P 1'
#
loop_
_entity.id
_entity.type
_entity.pdbx_description
1 polymer ?
#
loop_
_entity_poly.entity_id
_entity_poly.type
_entity_poly.pdbx_seq_one_letter_code
_entity_poly.pdbx_strand_id
1 'polypeptide(L)' 'MDEWLTTEGLNPPEISMIQELKRVAGVGEAPFRDIARYFAANLREVVVSAVIKAREQGKCQCWPN' A
#
# COMPACT_ATOMS: atom_id res chain seq x y z
N MET A 1 -1.75 -1.59 8.21
CA MET A 1 -1.36 -2.26 6.95
C MET A 1 -1.90 -3.67 6.83
N ASP A 2 -1.98 -4.45 7.91
CA ASP A 2 -2.75 -5.71 7.90
C ASP A 2 -4.19 -5.51 7.44
N GLU A 3 -4.81 -4.43 7.91
CA GLU A 3 -6.12 -4.00 7.48
C GLU A 3 -6.22 -3.84 5.95
N TRP A 4 -5.19 -3.32 5.28
CA TRP A 4 -5.19 -3.17 3.82
C TRP A 4 -5.15 -4.51 3.10
N LEU A 5 -4.45 -5.52 3.65
CA LEU A 5 -4.42 -6.87 3.07
C LEU A 5 -5.78 -7.57 3.13
N THR A 6 -6.67 -7.13 4.03
CA THR A 6 -8.05 -7.64 4.09
C THR A 6 -8.97 -6.96 3.08
N THR A 7 -8.48 -6.00 2.28
CA THR A 7 -9.30 -5.31 1.27
C THR A 7 -9.79 -6.30 0.23
N GLU A 8 -11.11 -6.36 0.03
CA GLU A 8 -11.70 -7.24 -0.97
C GLU A 8 -11.42 -6.71 -2.39
N GLY A 9 -11.20 -7.62 -3.34
CA GLY A 9 -10.96 -7.25 -4.74
C GLY A 9 -9.54 -6.81 -5.08
N LEU A 10 -8.57 -7.03 -4.18
CA LEU A 10 -7.17 -6.79 -4.50
C LEU A 10 -6.67 -7.78 -5.57
N ASN A 11 -5.90 -7.27 -6.54
CA ASN A 11 -5.21 -8.08 -7.52
C ASN A 11 -3.79 -8.48 -7.04
N PRO A 12 -3.12 -9.45 -7.68
CA PRO A 12 -1.81 -9.94 -7.21
C PRO A 12 -0.73 -8.84 -7.09
N PRO A 13 -0.59 -7.88 -8.05
CA PRO A 13 0.31 -6.73 -7.89
C PRO A 13 0.03 -5.88 -6.65
N GLU A 14 -1.24 -5.58 -6.36
CA GLU A 14 -1.64 -4.78 -5.20
C GLU A 14 -1.32 -5.51 -3.88
N ILE A 15 -1.60 -6.81 -3.81
CA ILE A 15 -1.27 -7.63 -2.64
C ILE A 15 0.25 -7.62 -2.41
N SER A 16 1.03 -7.84 -3.47
CA SER A 16 2.49 -7.86 -3.40
C SER A 16 3.06 -6.53 -2.91
N MET A 17 2.51 -5.42 -3.41
CA MET A 17 2.88 -4.07 -2.99
C MET A 17 2.58 -3.83 -1.50
N ILE A 18 1.37 -4.19 -1.02
CA ILE A 18 0.98 -4.01 0.39
C ILE A 18 1.83 -4.89 1.32
N GLN A 19 2.14 -6.13 0.90
CA GLN A 19 3.04 -7.01 1.65
C GLN A 19 4.44 -6.43 1.77
N GLU A 20 4.98 -5.87 0.69
CA GLU A 20 6.30 -5.25 0.70
C GLU A 20 6.31 -3.98 1.58
N LEU A 21 5.29 -3.14 1.48
CA LEU A 21 5.11 -2.00 2.38
C LEU A 21 5.09 -2.45 3.85
N LYS A 22 4.31 -3.49 4.17
CA LYS A 22 4.23 -4.04 5.53
C LYS A 22 5.58 -4.55 6.01
N ARG A 23 6.31 -5.26 5.15
CA ARG A 23 7.65 -5.78 5.44
C ARG A 23 8.61 -4.65 5.79
N VAL A 24 8.63 -3.59 4.98
CA VAL A 24 9.55 -2.46 5.15
C VAL A 24 9.16 -1.57 6.33
N ALA A 25 7.87 -1.43 6.63
CA ALA A 25 7.41 -0.75 7.84
C ALA A 25 7.92 -1.42 9.14
N GLY A 26 8.17 -2.73 9.12
CA GLY A 26 8.81 -3.44 10.22
C GLY A 26 10.29 -3.08 10.43
N VAL A 27 10.95 -2.46 9.43
CA VAL A 27 12.34 -2.01 9.50
C VAL A 27 12.45 -0.60 10.08
N GLY A 28 11.52 0.28 9.70
CA GLY A 28 11.46 1.65 10.23
C GLY A 28 10.71 2.62 9.33
N GLU A 29 10.49 3.84 9.84
CA GLU A 29 9.68 4.86 9.16
C GLU A 29 10.34 5.42 7.89
N ALA A 30 11.66 5.64 7.89
CA ALA A 30 12.37 6.16 6.72
C ALA A 30 12.35 5.17 5.54
N PRO A 31 12.75 3.88 5.71
CA PRO A 31 12.61 2.87 4.66
C PRO A 31 11.18 2.74 4.14
N PHE A 32 10.19 2.83 5.03
CA PHE A 32 8.78 2.76 4.66
C PHE A 32 8.35 3.91 3.75
N ARG A 33 8.77 5.14 4.05
CA ARG A 33 8.51 6.29 3.18
C ARG A 33 9.22 6.18 1.84
N ASP A 34 10.46 5.71 1.83
CA ASP A 34 11.23 5.56 0.60
C ASP A 34 10.58 4.54 -0.36
N ILE A 35 10.15 3.38 0.16
CA ILE A 35 9.48 2.38 -0.68
C ILE A 35 8.08 2.84 -1.11
N ALA A 36 7.34 3.56 -0.26
CA ALA A 36 6.05 4.14 -0.63
C ALA A 36 6.19 5.16 -1.78
N ARG A 37 7.24 6.00 -1.75
CA ARG A 37 7.57 6.91 -2.84
C ARG A 37 7.98 6.18 -4.10
N TYR A 38 8.79 5.13 -3.98
CA TYR A 38 9.17 4.29 -5.11
C TYR A 38 7.94 3.70 -5.82
N PHE A 39 7.00 3.13 -5.07
CA PHE A 39 5.77 2.58 -5.65
C PHE A 39 4.87 3.66 -6.24
N ALA A 40 4.72 4.81 -5.58
CA ALA A 40 3.94 5.92 -6.11
C ALA A 40 4.50 6.46 -7.44
N ALA A 41 5.82 6.43 -7.61
CA ALA A 41 6.49 6.88 -8.83
C ALA A 41 6.45 5.84 -9.96
N ASN A 42 6.65 4.55 -9.65
CA ASN A 42 6.87 3.51 -10.67
C ASN A 42 5.64 2.64 -10.94
N LEU A 43 4.77 2.47 -9.94
CA LEU A 43 3.59 1.60 -9.98
C LEU A 43 2.32 2.39 -9.62
N ARG A 44 2.22 3.61 -10.14
CA ARG A 44 1.16 4.57 -9.77
C ARG A 44 -0.25 3.99 -9.89
N GLU A 45 -0.54 3.24 -10.96
CA GLU A 45 -1.85 2.63 -11.18
C GLU A 45 -2.21 1.60 -10.10
N VAL A 46 -1.24 0.76 -9.71
CA VAL A 46 -1.37 -0.23 -8.63
C VAL A 46 -1.62 0.48 -7.30
N VAL A 47 -0.85 1.52 -7.00
CA VAL A 47 -1.02 2.34 -5.78
C VAL A 47 -2.40 2.97 -5.72
N VAL A 48 -2.81 3.68 -6.78
CA VAL A 48 -4.11 4.36 -6.82
C VAL A 48 -5.26 3.37 -6.69
N SER A 49 -5.21 2.26 -7.43
CA SER A 49 -6.24 1.22 -7.38
C SER A 49 -6.35 0.60 -5.98
N ALA A 50 -5.24 0.17 -5.37
CA ALA A 50 -5.24 -0.37 -4.00
C ALA A 50 -5.78 0.63 -2.97
N VAL A 51 -5.35 1.89 -3.05
CA VAL A 51 -5.78 2.96 -2.13
C VAL A 51 -7.27 3.24 -2.25
N ILE A 52 -7.81 3.29 -3.47
CA ILE A 52 -9.25 3.49 -3.70
C ILE A 52 -10.04 2.35 -3.05
N LYS A 53 -9.70 1.10 -3.36
CA LYS A 53 -10.39 -0.08 -2.79
C LYS A 53 -10.33 -0.09 -1.27
N ALA A 54 -9.16 0.19 -0.70
CA ALA A 54 -9.00 0.24 0.75
C ALA A 54 -9.80 1.40 1.38
N ARG A 55 -9.87 2.57 0.73
CA ARG A 55 -10.66 3.73 1.19
C ARG A 55 -12.16 3.46 1.16
N GLU A 56 -12.66 2.89 0.07
CA GLU A 56 -14.08 2.55 -0.08
C GLU A 56 -14.56 1.57 1.00
N GLN A 57 -13.65 0.74 1.51
CA GLN A 57 -13.91 -0.21 2.60
C GLN A 57 -13.54 0.34 3.99
N GLY A 58 -13.16 1.61 4.11
CA GLY A 58 -12.80 2.24 5.40
C GLY A 58 -11.45 1.81 5.97
N LYS A 59 -10.64 1.06 5.20
CA LYS A 59 -9.37 0.43 5.63
C LYS A 59 -8.15 1.34 5.45
N CYS A 60 -8.30 2.46 4.74
CA CYS A 60 -7.23 3.43 4.46
C CYS A 60 -7.71 4.86 4.75
N GLN A 61 -7.10 5.53 5.72
CA GLN A 61 -7.29 6.98 5.92
C GLN A 61 -6.39 7.81 5.00
N CYS A 62 -5.10 7.49 4.92
CA CYS A 62 -4.14 8.23 4.08
C CYS A 62 -3.04 7.31 3.51
N TRP A 63 -2.53 7.67 2.33
CA TRP A 63 -1.31 7.05 1.78
C TRP A 63 -0.09 7.68 2.46
N PRO A 64 0.99 6.93 2.72
CA PRO A 64 2.21 7.46 3.31
C PRO A 64 2.91 8.47 2.37
N ASN A 65 3.19 9.68 2.85
CA ASN A 65 3.93 10.73 2.14
C ASN A 65 5.44 10.74 2.49
#